data_AF-A0A8T2J161-F1
#
_entry.id   AF-A0A8T2J161-F1
#
_cell.length_a   1.000
_cell.length_b   1.000
_cell.length_c   1.000
_cell.angle_alpha   90.00
_cell.angle_beta   90.00
_cell.angle_gamma   90.00
#
_symmetry.space_group_name_H-M   'P 1'
#
loop_
_entity.id
_entity.type
_entity.pdbx_description
1 polymer ?
#
loop_
_entity_poly.entity_id
_entity_poly.type
_entity_poly.pdbx_seq_one_letter_code
_entity_poly.pdbx_strand_id
1 'polypeptide(L)'
;MLLGNKVDSTHERVVKIEDGERLAKEYGVPFMETSAKSGLNVDLAFTAIAKELKHRSMKLPNEPKFKLHDYVKKEVKGSGCCKS
;
A
#
# COMPACT_ATOMS: atom_id res chain seq x y z
N MET A 1 -7.61 -2.15 0.82
CA MET A 1 -6.17 -2.10 1.16
C MET A 1 -6.08 -2.28 2.65
N LEU A 2 -5.15 -3.11 3.12
CA LEU A 2 -4.84 -3.32 4.53
C LEU A 2 -3.60 -2.49 4.88
N LEU A 3 -3.65 -1.75 5.99
CA LEU A 3 -2.54 -0.92 6.47
C LEU A 3 -2.03 -1.44 7.81
N GLY A 4 -0.75 -1.79 7.87
CA GLY A 4 -0.04 -2.02 9.13
C GLY A 4 0.50 -0.69 9.66
N ASN A 5 -0.24 -0.01 10.53
CA ASN A 5 0.20 1.27 11.10
C ASN A 5 1.17 1.07 12.28
N LYS A 6 1.86 2.15 12.68
CA LYS A 6 2.81 2.20 13.82
C LYS A 6 4.07 1.34 13.59
N VAL A 7 4.54 1.26 12.34
CA VAL A 7 5.77 0.50 11.97
C VAL A 7 7.02 0.99 12.71
N ASP A 8 7.02 2.23 13.20
CA ASP A 8 8.09 2.81 14.02
C ASP A 8 8.27 2.14 15.39
N SER A 9 7.25 1.45 15.91
CA SER A 9 7.28 0.81 17.23
C SER A 9 7.64 -0.67 17.12
N THR A 10 8.85 -0.95 16.64
CA THR A 10 9.34 -2.32 16.40
C THR A 10 9.40 -3.18 17.66
N HIS A 11 9.73 -2.58 18.81
CA HIS A 11 9.82 -3.27 20.10
C HIS A 11 8.46 -3.73 20.66
N GLU A 12 7.36 -3.09 20.26
CA GLU A 12 6.00 -3.44 20.66
C GLU A 12 5.25 -4.24 19.58
N ARG A 13 5.96 -4.69 18.54
CA ARG A 13 5.34 -5.40 17.42
C ARG A 13 4.82 -6.76 17.88
N VAL A 14 3.50 -6.91 17.84
CA VAL A 14 2.81 -8.18 18.14
C VAL A 14 2.34 -8.92 16.88
N VAL A 15 2.19 -8.21 15.75
CA VAL A 15 1.82 -8.80 14.46
C VAL A 15 3.01 -8.75 13.52
N LYS A 16 3.40 -9.92 13.02
CA LYS A 16 4.46 -10.06 12.02
C LYS A 16 4.01 -9.48 10.68
N ILE A 17 4.97 -9.01 9.90
CA ILE A 17 4.69 -8.42 8.58
C ILE A 17 4.06 -9.48 7.67
N GLU A 18 4.58 -10.70 7.71
CA GLU A 18 4.15 -11.82 6.89
C GLU A 18 2.69 -12.22 7.17
N ASP A 19 2.22 -12.07 8.40
CA ASP A 19 0.81 -12.31 8.76
C ASP A 19 -0.11 -11.25 8.15
N GLY A 20 0.31 -9.99 8.15
CA GLY A 20 -0.40 -8.91 7.48
C GLY A 20 -0.46 -9.11 5.96
N GLU A 21 0.65 -9.50 5.34
CA GLU A 21 0.71 -9.83 3.92
C GLU A 21 -0.17 -11.02 3.55
N ARG A 22 -0.13 -12.09 4.36
CA ARG A 22 -0.96 -13.27 4.18
C ARG A 22 -2.44 -12.92 4.28
N LEU A 23 -2.84 -12.17 5.31
CA LEU A 23 -4.22 -11.73 5.48
C LEU A 23 -4.67 -10.89 4.29
N ALA A 24 -3.87 -9.93 3.86
CA ALA A 24 -4.22 -9.10 2.70
C ALA A 24 -4.40 -9.92 1.42
N LYS A 25 -3.56 -10.93 1.21
CA LYS A 25 -3.68 -11.89 0.10
C LYS A 25 -4.97 -12.71 0.17
N GLU A 26 -5.34 -13.21 1.36
CA GLU A 26 -6.59 -13.96 1.58
C GLU A 26 -7.83 -13.11 1.26
N TYR A 27 -7.81 -11.83 1.60
CA TYR A 27 -8.91 -10.89 1.31
C TYR A 27 -8.81 -10.25 -0.08
N GLY A 28 -7.79 -10.56 -0.89
CA GLY A 28 -7.60 -10.00 -2.21
C GLY A 28 -7.34 -8.48 -2.23
N VAL A 29 -6.77 -7.92 -1.16
CA VAL A 29 -6.44 -6.50 -1.04
C VAL A 29 -4.93 -6.29 -0.93
N PRO A 30 -4.39 -5.13 -1.34
CA PRO A 30 -2.97 -4.83 -1.13
C PRO A 30 -2.67 -4.54 0.35
N PHE A 31 -1.43 -4.83 0.76
CA PHE A 31 -0.88 -4.53 2.07
C PHE A 31 0.20 -3.44 1.99
N MET A 32 0.31 -2.61 3.03
CA MET A 32 1.37 -1.61 3.18
C MET A 32 1.60 -1.29 4.66
N GLU A 33 2.86 -1.17 5.07
CA GLU A 33 3.19 -0.64 6.39
C GLU A 33 3.29 0.88 6.36
N THR A 34 2.77 1.52 7.42
CA THR A 34 2.70 2.98 7.56
C THR A 34 3.11 3.40 8.96
N SER A 35 3.59 4.62 9.11
CA SER A 35 3.72 5.27 10.41
C SER A 35 3.03 6.62 10.36
N ALA A 36 1.91 6.74 11.06
CA ALA A 36 1.28 8.04 11.30
C ALA A 36 2.19 8.99 12.08
N LYS A 37 3.16 8.47 12.86
CA LYS A 37 4.10 9.28 13.65
C LYS A 37 5.19 9.91 12.80
N SER A 38 5.83 9.14 11.91
CA SER A 38 6.91 9.64 11.05
C SER A 38 6.44 10.10 9.67
N GLY A 39 5.19 9.85 9.32
CA GLY A 39 4.65 10.08 7.98
C GLY A 39 5.00 9.00 6.96
N LEU A 40 5.75 7.96 7.36
CA LEU A 40 6.18 6.90 6.46
C LEU A 40 4.98 6.24 5.75
N ASN A 41 5.02 6.28 4.42
CA ASN A 41 4.02 5.70 3.51
C ASN A 41 2.58 6.23 3.67
N VAL A 42 2.34 7.25 4.50
CA VAL A 42 1.00 7.81 4.72
C VAL A 42 0.47 8.46 3.44
N ASP A 43 1.25 9.36 2.83
CA ASP A 43 0.85 10.04 1.59
C ASP A 43 0.65 9.06 0.43
N LEU A 44 1.51 8.05 0.35
CA LEU A 44 1.41 7.00 -0.66
C LEU A 44 0.12 6.19 -0.48
N ALA A 45 -0.23 5.80 0.76
CA ALA A 45 -1.46 5.06 1.06
C ALA A 45 -2.70 5.86 0.66
N PHE A 46 -2.81 7.13 1.07
CA PHE A 46 -3.94 7.97 0.70
C PHE A 46 -4.02 8.23 -0.81
N THR A 47 -2.90 8.50 -1.46
CA THR A 47 -2.83 8.70 -2.91
C THR A 47 -3.28 7.45 -3.68
N ALA A 48 -2.85 6.27 -3.24
CA ALA A 48 -3.21 5.00 -3.86
C ALA A 48 -4.74 4.78 -3.82
N ILE A 49 -5.35 5.02 -2.66
CA ILE A 49 -6.81 4.90 -2.49
C ILE A 49 -7.56 5.96 -3.29
N ALA A 50 -7.10 7.21 -3.30
CA ALA A 50 -7.72 8.27 -4.07
C ALA A 50 -7.71 7.97 -5.58
N LYS A 51 -6.59 7.43 -6.11
CA LYS A 51 -6.48 6.98 -7.51
C LYS A 51 -7.47 5.86 -7.83
N GLU A 52 -7.58 4.86 -6.95
CA GLU A 52 -8.55 3.77 -7.08
C GLU A 52 -10.00 4.30 -7.11
N LEU A 53 -10.36 5.18 -6.18
CA LEU A 53 -11.70 5.76 -6.09
C LEU A 53 -12.04 6.60 -7.34
N LYS A 54 -11.10 7.44 -7.79
CA LYS A 54 -11.26 8.25 -9.01
C LYS A 54 -11.51 7.36 -10.22
N HIS A 55 -10.69 6.32 -10.39
CA HIS A 55 -10.82 5.41 -11.51
C HIS A 55 -12.14 4.62 -11.48
N ARG A 56 -12.58 4.15 -10.29
CA ARG A 56 -13.89 3.50 -10.12
C ARG A 56 -15.05 4.43 -10.44
N SER A 57 -14.93 5.70 -10.14
CA SER A 57 -16.00 6.70 -10.35
C SER A 57 -16.12 7.09 -11.82
N MET A 58 -15.01 7.04 -12.58
CA MET A 58 -14.97 7.52 -13.97
C MET A 58 -15.42 6.50 -15.02
N LYS A 59 -15.67 5.22 -14.67
CA LYS A 59 -16.08 4.08 -15.55
C LYS A 59 -16.15 4.41 -17.04
N LEU A 60 -15.01 4.68 -17.67
CA LEU A 60 -14.94 4.85 -19.12
C LEU A 60 -14.92 3.44 -19.74
N PRO A 61 -15.76 3.15 -20.75
CA PRO A 61 -15.96 1.80 -21.25
C PRO A 61 -14.69 1.13 -21.81
N ASN A 62 -13.63 1.89 -22.10
CA ASN A 62 -12.39 1.40 -22.72
C ASN A 62 -11.10 1.75 -21.94
N GLU A 63 -11.18 2.22 -20.69
CA GLU A 63 -9.95 2.49 -19.92
C GLU A 63 -9.40 1.25 -19.20
N PRO A 64 -8.07 1.07 -19.16
CA PRO A 64 -7.46 0.00 -18.40
C PRO A 64 -7.77 0.16 -16.91
N LYS A 65 -8.21 -0.93 -16.26
CA LYS A 65 -8.51 -0.92 -14.83
C LYS A 65 -7.27 -0.52 -14.03
N PHE A 66 -7.38 0.52 -13.19
CA PHE A 66 -6.32 0.84 -12.24
C PHE A 66 -6.08 -0.36 -11.32
N LYS A 67 -4.84 -0.87 -11.33
CA LYS A 67 -4.44 -2.00 -10.50
C LYS A 67 -3.72 -1.48 -9.26
N LEU A 68 -4.48 -1.21 -8.21
CA LEU A 68 -3.96 -0.70 -6.93
C LEU A 68 -2.79 -1.54 -6.40
N HIS A 69 -2.86 -2.86 -6.53
CA HIS A 69 -1.82 -3.77 -6.06
C HIS A 69 -0.48 -3.60 -6.78
N ASP A 70 -0.50 -3.35 -8.10
CA ASP A 70 0.71 -3.14 -8.89
C ASP A 70 1.30 -1.75 -8.62
N TYR A 71 0.44 -0.74 -8.45
CA TYR A 71 0.86 0.60 -8.03
C TYR A 71 1.59 0.56 -6.68
N VAL A 72 0.98 -0.06 -5.66
CA VAL A 72 1.58 -0.19 -4.33
C VAL A 72 2.92 -0.93 -4.39
N LYS A 73 3.00 -2.05 -5.13
CA LYS A 73 4.25 -2.81 -5.27
C LYS A 73 5.37 -2.01 -5.94
N LYS A 74 5.05 -1.21 -6.97
CA LYS A 74 6.02 -0.36 -7.66
C LYS A 74 6.58 0.72 -6.74
N GLU A 75 5.71 1.44 -6.04
CA GLU A 75 6.10 2.58 -5.22
C GLU A 75 6.87 2.14 -3.97
N VAL A 76 6.49 1.01 -3.35
CA VAL A 76 7.22 0.45 -2.18
C VAL A 76 8.58 -0.13 -2.57
N LYS A 77 8.74 -0.70 -3.77
CA LYS A 77 10.04 -1.19 -4.26
C LYS A 77 10.92 -0.09 -4.88
N GLY A 78 10.33 1.04 -5.26
CA GLY A 78 11.02 2.14 -5.94
C GLY A 78 12.01 2.91 -5.08
N SER A 79 12.05 2.69 -3.76
CA SER A 79 13.01 3.32 -2.84
C SER A 79 14.38 2.63 -2.80
N GLY A 80 14.61 1.60 -3.61
CA GLY A 80 15.90 0.91 -3.71
C GLY A 80 16.49 0.99 -5.11
N CYS A 81 17.71 1.54 -5.20
CA CYS A 81 18.69 1.38 -6.28
C CYS A 81 18.79 2.52 -7.33
N CYS A 82 19.47 3.61 -6.94
CA CYS A 82 20.48 4.19 -7.84
C CYS A 82 21.80 3.44 -7.58
N LYS A 83 22.24 2.66 -8.56
CA LYS A 83 23.59 2.10 -8.60
C LYS A 83 24.57 3.24 -8.89
N SER A 84 25.72 3.20 -8.22
CA SER A 84 26.95 3.87 -8.65
C SER A 84 27.29 3.60 -10.11
#